data_AF-A0A660MA61-F1
#
_entry.id   AF-A0A660MA61-F1
#
_cell.length_a   1.000
_cell.length_b   1.000
_cell.length_c   1.000
_cell.angle_alpha   90.00
_cell.angle_beta   90.00
_cell.angle_gamma   90.00
#
_symmetry.space_group_name_H-M   'P 1'
#
loop_
_entity.id
_entity.type
_entity.pdbx_description
1 polymer ?
#
loop_
_entity_poly.entity_id
_entity_poly.type
_entity_poly.pdbx_seq_one_letter_code
_entity_poly.pdbx_strand_id
1 'polypeptide(L)'
;VYSDYGHHPKEIQSTLQMAKEIAEKQGFSGVSLIYQPHQNIRQIEVQDEYTPEIFENANEVIWLPTYLSRENPDFEILSPEFLSRKISEKTTILDFSDNPKELIEKILSLKAKNRLILAMSAGSLDGWIRKNIK
;
A
#
# COMPACT_ATOMS: atom_id res chain seq x y z
N VAL A 1 -3.56 7.70 -10.54
CA VAL A 1 -3.15 6.51 -9.76
C VAL A 1 -2.41 5.61 -10.72
N TYR A 2 -1.17 5.28 -10.39
CA TYR A 2 -0.37 4.28 -11.11
C TYR A 2 -0.49 2.95 -10.35
N SER A 3 -0.70 1.84 -11.06
CA SER A 3 -0.77 0.50 -10.47
C SER A 3 0.39 -0.38 -10.94
N ASP A 4 1.00 -1.08 -9.99
CA ASP A 4 2.14 -1.99 -10.19
C ASP A 4 1.86 -3.33 -9.49
N TYR A 5 2.38 -4.41 -10.09
CA TYR A 5 2.24 -5.82 -9.68
C TYR A 5 3.34 -6.24 -8.69
N GLY A 6 4.17 -5.30 -8.23
CA GLY A 6 5.16 -5.57 -7.20
C GLY A 6 4.49 -5.89 -5.86
N HIS A 7 4.73 -7.08 -5.32
CA HIS A 7 4.28 -7.47 -3.98
C HIS A 7 5.44 -7.80 -3.05
N HIS A 8 6.62 -8.06 -3.61
CA HIS A 8 7.81 -8.28 -2.82
C HIS A 8 8.31 -6.94 -2.27
N PRO A 9 8.79 -6.88 -1.01
CA PRO A 9 9.34 -5.65 -0.42
C PRO A 9 10.35 -4.92 -1.32
N LYS A 10 11.23 -5.67 -2.01
CA LYS A 10 12.20 -5.07 -2.93
C LYS A 10 11.58 -4.37 -4.16
N GLU A 11 10.46 -4.89 -4.65
CA GLU A 11 9.70 -4.26 -5.73
C GLU A 11 9.04 -2.97 -5.24
N ILE A 12 8.48 -2.98 -4.02
CA ILE A 12 7.93 -1.78 -3.36
C ILE A 12 9.00 -0.70 -3.26
N GLN A 13 10.21 -1.03 -2.79
CA GLN A 13 11.31 -0.07 -2.66
C GLN A 13 11.67 0.55 -4.02
N SER A 14 11.80 -0.28 -5.06
CA SER A 14 12.17 0.18 -6.41
C SER A 14 11.08 1.08 -7.02
N THR A 15 9.82 0.72 -6.85
CA THR A 15 8.68 1.52 -7.35
C THR A 15 8.53 2.81 -6.58
N LEU A 16 8.78 2.82 -5.27
CA LEU A 16 8.80 4.06 -4.47
C LEU A 16 9.95 5.00 -4.84
N GLN A 17 11.14 4.45 -5.13
CA GLN A 17 12.26 5.25 -5.62
C GLN A 17 11.89 5.97 -6.93
N MET A 18 11.33 5.24 -7.91
CA MET A 18 10.85 5.85 -9.15
C MET A 18 9.73 6.86 -8.91
N ALA A 19 8.76 6.54 -8.04
CA ALA A 19 7.65 7.43 -7.72
C ALA A 19 8.13 8.75 -7.11
N LYS A 20 9.17 8.72 -6.27
CA LYS A 20 9.78 9.93 -5.70
C LYS A 20 10.40 10.81 -6.76
N GLU A 21 11.18 10.25 -7.68
CA GLU A 21 11.78 11.02 -8.78
C GLU A 21 10.71 11.67 -9.67
N ILE A 22 9.61 10.96 -9.93
CA ILE A 22 8.46 11.50 -10.65
C ILE A 22 7.80 12.62 -9.85
N ALA A 23 7.58 12.41 -8.55
CA ALA A 23 6.97 13.40 -7.66
C ALA A 23 7.76 14.71 -7.66
N GLU A 24 9.08 14.63 -7.53
CA GLU A 24 9.98 15.79 -7.55
C GLU A 24 9.94 16.51 -8.90
N LYS A 25 10.06 15.77 -10.02
CA LYS A 25 10.03 16.35 -11.37
C LYS A 25 8.70 17.03 -11.71
N GLN A 26 7.59 16.54 -11.18
CA GLN A 26 6.25 17.06 -11.46
C GLN A 26 5.73 18.02 -10.39
N GLY A 27 6.53 18.36 -9.37
CA GLY A 27 6.15 19.32 -8.33
C GLY A 27 5.11 18.83 -7.33
N PHE A 28 5.02 17.51 -7.11
CA PHE A 28 4.24 16.94 -6.01
C PHE A 28 4.96 17.19 -4.68
N SER A 29 4.20 17.28 -3.59
CA SER A 29 4.75 17.47 -2.24
C SER A 29 5.41 16.21 -1.65
N GLY A 30 5.28 15.07 -2.34
CA GLY A 30 5.87 13.78 -1.99
C GLY A 30 4.98 12.61 -2.39
N VAL A 31 5.29 11.42 -1.88
CA VAL A 31 4.63 10.15 -2.28
C VAL A 31 3.85 9.56 -1.12
N SER A 32 2.62 9.14 -1.39
CA SER A 32 1.81 8.34 -0.47
C SER A 32 1.47 7.01 -1.13
N LEU A 33 1.79 5.91 -0.43
CA LEU A 33 1.56 4.55 -0.89
C LEU A 33 0.23 4.03 -0.35
N ILE A 34 -0.60 3.44 -1.19
CA ILE A 34 -1.70 2.57 -0.79
C ILE A 34 -1.30 1.15 -1.17
N TYR A 35 -1.09 0.29 -0.17
CA TYR A 35 -0.58 -1.05 -0.36
C TYR A 35 -1.64 -2.09 0.02
N GLN A 36 -2.00 -2.95 -0.93
CA GLN A 36 -2.77 -4.17 -0.67
C GLN A 36 -1.85 -5.37 -0.86
N PRO A 37 -1.40 -6.02 0.23
CA PRO A 37 -0.63 -7.25 0.13
C PRO A 37 -1.45 -8.34 -0.58
N HIS A 38 -0.76 -9.31 -1.18
CA HIS A 38 -1.39 -10.44 -1.86
C HIS A 38 -0.90 -11.75 -1.27
N GLN A 39 -1.83 -12.66 -1.00
CA GLN A 39 -1.61 -14.01 -0.45
C GLN A 39 -0.97 -14.06 0.93
N ASN A 40 -1.67 -14.63 1.90
CA ASN A 40 -1.15 -14.75 3.26
C ASN A 40 0.13 -15.59 3.33
N ILE A 41 0.20 -16.68 2.55
CA ILE A 41 1.42 -17.51 2.48
C ILE A 41 2.65 -16.68 2.09
N ARG A 42 2.53 -15.81 1.08
CA ARG A 42 3.64 -14.93 0.68
C ARG A 42 3.98 -13.92 1.77
N GLN A 43 2.97 -13.41 2.46
CA GLN A 43 3.21 -12.48 3.57
C GLN A 43 3.97 -13.15 4.72
N ILE A 44 3.68 -14.42 5.03
CA ILE A 44 4.44 -15.19 6.02
C ILE A 44 5.91 -15.31 5.65
N GLU A 45 6.23 -15.47 4.35
CA GLU A 45 7.59 -15.60 3.84
C GLU A 45 8.37 -14.27 3.94
N VAL A 46 7.73 -13.13 3.64
CA VAL A 46 8.41 -11.83 3.50
C VAL A 46 8.18 -10.85 4.66
N GLN A 47 7.36 -11.21 5.66
CA GLN A 47 6.96 -10.33 6.77
C GLN A 47 8.12 -9.63 7.49
N ASP A 48 9.32 -10.23 7.48
CA ASP A 48 10.49 -9.70 8.15
C ASP A 48 11.29 -8.72 7.29
N GLU A 49 11.08 -8.75 5.99
CA GLU A 49 11.71 -7.87 5.01
C GLU A 49 10.99 -6.51 4.89
N TYR A 50 9.79 -6.35 5.46
CA TYR A 50 9.14 -5.05 5.58
C TYR A 50 9.87 -4.14 6.57
N THR A 51 10.95 -3.51 6.13
CA THR A 51 11.79 -2.62 6.94
C THR A 51 11.51 -1.15 6.63
N PRO A 52 11.87 -0.21 7.52
CA PRO A 52 11.80 1.22 7.23
C PRO A 52 12.49 1.66 5.94
N GLU A 53 13.57 0.98 5.54
CA GLU A 53 14.34 1.25 4.32
C GLU A 53 13.51 0.96 3.06
N ILE A 54 12.71 -0.12 3.05
CA ILE A 54 11.82 -0.45 1.92
C ILE A 54 10.83 0.69 1.65
N PHE A 55 10.38 1.37 2.71
CA PHE A 55 9.36 2.41 2.65
C PHE A 55 9.92 3.81 2.86
N GLU A 56 11.24 4.02 2.73
CA GLU A 56 11.88 5.30 3.04
C GLU A 56 11.34 6.45 2.18
N ASN A 57 11.04 6.14 0.92
CA ASN A 57 10.58 7.10 -0.08
C ASN A 57 9.05 7.34 -0.07
N ALA A 58 8.33 6.69 0.85
CA ALA A 58 6.93 6.98 1.13
C ALA A 58 6.81 7.92 2.34
N ASN A 59 6.14 9.06 2.16
CA ASN A 59 5.80 9.97 3.26
C ASN A 59 4.71 9.41 4.16
N GLU A 60 3.83 8.58 3.60
CA GLU A 60 2.74 7.93 4.31
C GLU A 60 2.41 6.62 3.60
N VAL A 61 2.11 5.58 4.39
CA VAL A 61 1.67 4.27 3.91
C VAL A 61 0.25 4.02 4.41
N ILE A 62 -0.66 3.75 3.49
CA ILE A 62 -2.00 3.27 3.76
C ILE A 62 -1.97 1.77 3.53
N TRP A 63 -1.98 1.01 4.61
CA TRP A 63 -1.87 -0.45 4.56
C TRP A 63 -3.27 -1.06 4.63
N LEU A 64 -3.58 -1.93 3.67
CA LEU A 64 -4.87 -2.60 3.59
C LEU A 64 -4.75 -4.07 4.01
N PRO A 65 -5.84 -4.74 4.40
CA PRO A 65 -5.88 -6.18 4.56
C PRO A 65 -5.32 -6.92 3.35
N THR A 66 -4.57 -7.99 3.61
CA THR A 66 -4.06 -8.91 2.59
C THR A 66 -5.22 -9.40 1.75
N TYR A 67 -5.12 -9.24 0.43
CA TYR A 67 -6.05 -9.90 -0.49
C TYR A 67 -5.77 -11.41 -0.48
N LEU A 68 -6.71 -12.16 0.08
CA LEU A 68 -6.61 -13.60 0.26
C LEU A 68 -6.97 -14.33 -1.04
N SER A 69 -6.05 -15.15 -1.55
CA SER A 69 -6.31 -15.94 -2.76
C SER A 69 -5.55 -17.28 -2.74
N ARG A 70 -6.31 -18.39 -2.75
CA ARG A 70 -5.74 -19.76 -2.66
C ARG A 70 -4.85 -19.94 -1.41
N GLU A 71 -5.40 -19.61 -0.25
CA GLU A 71 -4.68 -19.69 1.03
C GLU A 71 -4.54 -21.13 1.54
N ASN A 72 -3.55 -21.35 2.39
CA ASN A 72 -3.40 -22.58 3.16
C ASN A 72 -4.15 -22.41 4.50
N PRO A 73 -5.17 -23.24 4.79
CA PRO A 73 -5.96 -23.15 6.02
C PRO A 73 -5.17 -23.45 7.29
N ASP A 74 -4.00 -24.07 7.20
CA ASP A 74 -3.15 -24.39 8.35
C ASP A 74 -2.40 -23.17 8.91
N PHE A 75 -2.36 -22.06 8.17
CA PHE A 75 -1.68 -20.85 8.60
C PHE A 75 -2.65 -19.78 9.09
N GLU A 76 -2.28 -19.14 10.20
CA GLU A 76 -2.96 -17.94 10.68
C GLU A 76 -2.84 -16.80 9.66
N ILE A 77 -3.92 -16.07 9.46
CA ILE A 77 -3.94 -14.88 8.61
C ILE A 77 -3.25 -13.74 9.36
N LEU A 78 -2.14 -13.27 8.81
CA LEU A 78 -1.38 -12.16 9.40
C LEU A 78 -2.16 -10.85 9.27
N SER A 79 -2.31 -10.15 10.39
CA SER A 79 -3.02 -8.86 10.41
C SER A 79 -2.19 -7.74 9.79
N PRO A 80 -2.82 -6.68 9.25
CA PRO A 80 -2.12 -5.48 8.78
C PRO A 80 -1.22 -4.85 9.85
N GLU A 81 -1.65 -4.84 11.11
CA GLU A 81 -0.88 -4.32 12.25
C GLU A 81 0.43 -5.09 12.42
N PHE A 82 0.35 -6.42 12.31
CA PHE A 82 1.53 -7.27 12.41
C PHE A 82 2.45 -7.11 11.21
N LEU A 83 1.92 -7.08 9.98
CA LEU A 83 2.73 -6.93 8.78
C LEU A 83 3.44 -5.57 8.72
N SER A 84 2.78 -4.51 9.20
CA SER A 84 3.32 -3.14 9.19
C SER A 84 4.07 -2.74 10.47
N ARG A 85 4.23 -3.64 11.45
CA ARG A 85 4.78 -3.38 12.80
C ARG A 85 6.11 -2.60 12.82
N LYS A 86 6.98 -2.83 11.84
CA LYS A 86 8.31 -2.18 11.75
C LYS A 86 8.26 -0.76 11.17
N ILE A 87 7.10 -0.34 10.65
CA ILE A 87 6.87 0.98 10.02
C ILE A 87 5.59 1.66 10.53
N SER A 88 5.12 1.29 11.71
CA SER A 88 3.83 1.72 12.26
C SER A 88 3.70 3.25 12.35
N GLU A 89 4.79 3.97 12.64
CA GLU A 89 4.81 5.44 12.75
C GLU A 89 4.39 6.19 11.47
N LYS A 90 4.57 5.57 10.29
CA LYS A 90 4.17 6.14 8.99
C LYS A 90 2.97 5.45 8.38
N THR A 91 2.36 4.51 9.10
CA THR A 91 1.32 3.63 8.57
C THR A 91 -0.06 3.99 9.13
N THR A 92 -1.03 4.14 8.24
CA THR A 92 -2.46 4.12 8.58
C THR A 92 -3.05 2.81 8.05
N ILE A 93 -3.75 2.05 8.88
CA ILE A 93 -4.44 0.83 8.46
C ILE A 93 -5.88 1.18 8.10
N LEU A 94 -6.34 0.78 6.92
CA LEU A 94 -7.71 1.00 6.44
C LEU A 94 -8.24 -0.26 5.79
N ASP A 95 -9.56 -0.47 5.82
CA ASP A 95 -10.22 -1.54 5.06
C ASP A 95 -11.42 -0.99 4.28
N PHE A 96 -11.32 -1.00 2.96
CA PHE A 96 -12.41 -0.53 2.10
C PHE A 96 -13.57 -1.53 1.95
N SER A 97 -13.38 -2.77 2.42
CA SER A 97 -14.42 -3.81 2.47
C SER A 97 -15.38 -3.54 3.63
N ASP A 98 -14.86 -2.99 4.73
CA ASP A 98 -15.63 -2.57 5.89
C ASP A 98 -16.12 -1.12 5.76
N ASN A 99 -15.18 -0.18 5.53
CA ASN A 99 -15.49 1.24 5.45
C ASN A 99 -14.90 1.91 4.19
N PRO A 100 -15.58 1.79 3.03
CA PRO A 100 -15.09 2.38 1.77
C PRO A 100 -14.99 3.91 1.82
N LYS A 101 -15.82 4.59 2.64
CA LYS A 101 -15.82 6.05 2.73
C LYS A 101 -14.50 6.57 3.29
N GLU A 102 -13.94 5.89 4.29
CA GLU A 102 -12.69 6.31 4.93
C GLU A 102 -11.51 6.30 3.95
N LEU A 103 -11.41 5.27 3.11
CA LEU A 103 -10.38 5.22 2.07
C LEU A 103 -10.59 6.32 1.01
N ILE A 104 -11.85 6.61 0.62
CA ILE A 104 -12.15 7.72 -0.29
C ILE A 104 -11.71 9.05 0.32
N GLU A 105 -12.09 9.33 1.57
CA GLU A 105 -11.74 10.56 2.28
C GLU A 105 -10.23 10.70 2.44
N LYS A 106 -9.53 9.60 2.74
CA LYS A 106 -8.06 9.57 2.79
C LYS A 106 -7.45 9.96 1.44
N ILE A 107 -7.92 9.36 0.34
CA ILE A 107 -7.44 9.66 -1.01
C ILE A 107 -7.69 11.13 -1.37
N LEU A 108 -8.86 11.67 -1.06
CA LEU A 108 -9.19 13.08 -1.30
C LEU A 108 -8.30 14.02 -0.47
N SER A 109 -8.02 13.68 0.79
CA SER A 109 -7.09 14.42 1.64
C SER A 109 -5.67 14.42 1.07
N LEU A 110 -5.19 13.28 0.56
CA LEU A 110 -3.88 13.17 -0.09
C LEU A 110 -3.80 14.00 -1.37
N LYS A 111 -4.85 13.99 -2.22
CA LYS A 111 -4.95 14.86 -3.40
C LYS A 111 -4.87 16.34 -2.99
N ALA A 112 -5.59 16.75 -1.95
CA ALA A 112 -5.57 18.12 -1.44
C ALA A 112 -4.18 18.55 -0.91
N LYS A 113 -3.39 17.60 -0.39
CA LYS A 113 -1.99 17.82 0.02
C LYS A 113 -0.99 17.83 -1.16
N ASN A 114 -1.46 17.74 -2.40
CA ASN A 114 -0.64 17.61 -3.61
C ASN A 114 0.34 16.43 -3.56
N ARG A 115 -0.10 15.28 -3.01
CA ARG A 115 0.69 14.05 -2.97
C ARG A 115 0.57 13.27 -4.27
N LEU A 116 1.68 12.67 -4.72
CA LEU A 116 1.64 11.59 -5.70
C LEU A 116 1.11 10.34 -4.99
N ILE A 117 -0.08 9.86 -5.37
CA ILE A 117 -0.70 8.66 -4.80
C ILE A 117 -0.34 7.46 -5.66
N LEU A 118 0.49 6.57 -5.10
CA LEU A 118 0.88 5.29 -5.68
C LEU A 118 0.02 4.19 -5.07
N ALA A 119 -0.63 3.36 -5.89
CA ALA A 119 -1.38 2.20 -5.41
C ALA A 119 -0.71 0.91 -5.90
N MET A 120 -0.27 0.06 -4.98
CA MET A 120 0.36 -1.23 -5.30
C MET A 120 -0.52 -2.36 -4.81
N SER A 121 -0.98 -3.23 -5.72
CA SER A 121 -1.96 -4.27 -5.45
C SER A 121 -1.99 -5.32 -6.55
N ALA A 122 -2.11 -6.60 -6.17
CA ALA A 122 -2.55 -7.69 -7.06
C ALA A 122 -4.00 -8.11 -6.81
N GLY A 123 -4.64 -7.52 -5.81
CA GLY A 123 -6.02 -7.81 -5.46
C GLY A 123 -7.01 -6.85 -6.09
N SER A 124 -8.12 -6.66 -5.38
CA SER A 124 -9.27 -5.87 -5.82
C SER A 124 -9.07 -4.35 -5.78
N LEU A 125 -7.96 -3.83 -5.22
CA LEU A 125 -7.76 -2.39 -5.06
C LEU A 125 -7.78 -1.61 -6.38
N ASP A 126 -7.12 -2.08 -7.45
CA ASP A 126 -7.08 -1.35 -8.73
C ASP A 126 -8.49 -1.14 -9.32
N GLY A 127 -9.27 -2.22 -9.37
CA GLY A 127 -10.67 -2.17 -9.81
C GLY A 127 -11.54 -1.30 -8.90
N TRP A 128 -11.31 -1.36 -7.58
CA TRP A 128 -12.01 -0.53 -6.62
C TRP A 128 -11.71 0.96 -6.82
N ILE A 129 -10.44 1.33 -7.02
CA ILE A 129 -10.03 2.73 -7.26
C ILE A 129 -10.67 3.24 -8.55
N ARG A 130 -10.61 2.50 -9.65
CA ARG A 130 -11.22 2.92 -10.94
C ARG A 130 -12.71 3.16 -10.85
N LYS A 131 -13.41 2.38 -10.02
CA LYS A 131 -14.86 2.50 -9.82
C LYS A 131 -15.25 3.70 -8.95
N ASN A 132 -14.47 3.97 -7.90
CA ASN A 132 -14.87 4.91 -6.84
C ASN A 132 -14.18 6.27 -6.91
N ILE A 133 -13.00 6.36 -7.53
CA ILE A 133 -12.20 7.58 -7.61
C ILE A 133 -12.25 8.09 -9.05
N LYS A 134 -13.04 9.15 -9.27
CA LYS A 134 -13.03 9.93 -10.51
C LYS A 134 -11.92 10.99 -10.51
#